data_AF-A0A535VL18-F1
#
_entry.id   AF-A0A535VL18-F1
#
_cell.length_a   1.000
_cell.length_b   1.000
_cell.length_c   1.000
_cell.angle_alpha   90.00
_cell.angle_beta   90.00
_cell.angle_gamma   90.00
#
_symmetry.space_group_name_H-M   'P 1'
#
loop_
_entity.id
_entity.type
_entity.pdbx_description
1 polymer ?
#
loop_
_entity_poly.entity_id
_entity_poly.type
_entity_poly.pdbx_seq_one_letter_code
_entity_poly.pdbx_strand_id
1 'polypeptide(L)'
;MANQEQLDLLGQSVEVWNQWREEHPDIMIDLWGANLSNANFSGVNFSGAYLYEAFLMESNLSGANLSGATLSRADLRGADLSDANLSGANLYGATLIGTNLSGATLVDCSIHGISAWGIQLDGTRQENLLITNYGEPTITVDNLEVAQFIYLLLNHKKLRNVLNAVTERGVLILGRFGGGGQEVLQAIAAKLREEKYLPIIFDFERPQDRNYTETVKTLAGLARFIIADLSGPSVPQELYATVPHFKIPFVPIIEASRKPYAMVIDILEYPWVVRPPVTFATTEELLEQLHAKVIAPAEEKHQARQKLLEELFNKA
;
A
#
# COMPACT_ATOMS: atom_id res chain seq x y z
N MET A 1 26.03 27.47 -3.61
CA MET A 1 25.13 28.64 -3.72
C MET A 1 24.85 28.79 -5.20
N ALA A 2 23.60 28.99 -5.59
CA ALA A 2 23.20 29.15 -6.98
C ALA A 2 24.01 30.25 -7.71
N ASN A 3 24.17 30.09 -9.01
CA ASN A 3 24.87 31.05 -9.86
C ASN A 3 24.03 32.33 -10.02
N GLN A 4 24.58 33.48 -9.61
CA GLN A 4 23.84 34.75 -9.61
C GLN A 4 23.52 35.25 -11.03
N GLU A 5 24.42 35.09 -11.99
CA GLU A 5 24.17 35.51 -13.38
C GLU A 5 23.01 34.70 -13.99
N GLN A 6 22.93 33.41 -13.68
CA GLN A 6 21.83 32.56 -14.10
C GLN A 6 20.51 32.94 -13.41
N LEU A 7 20.54 33.30 -12.12
CA LEU A 7 19.36 33.80 -11.41
C LEU A 7 18.88 35.15 -11.96
N ASP A 8 19.81 36.07 -12.27
CA ASP A 8 19.49 37.38 -12.84
C ASP A 8 18.88 37.23 -14.24
N LEU A 9 19.39 36.29 -15.04
CA LEU A 9 18.83 35.94 -16.34
C LEU A 9 17.42 35.36 -16.21
N LEU A 10 17.24 34.40 -15.30
CA LEU A 10 15.94 33.76 -15.03
C LEU A 10 14.91 34.78 -14.52
N GLY A 11 15.35 35.80 -13.77
CA GLY A 11 14.51 36.89 -13.29
C GLY A 11 14.02 37.87 -14.37
N GLN A 12 14.58 37.83 -15.58
CA GLN A 12 14.13 38.67 -16.69
C GLN A 12 12.83 38.14 -17.30
N SER A 13 12.82 36.88 -17.76
CA SER A 13 11.64 36.16 -18.25
C SER A 13 12.00 34.72 -18.61
N VAL A 14 10.98 33.84 -18.70
CA VAL A 14 11.15 32.46 -19.18
C VAL A 14 11.59 32.44 -20.64
N GLU A 15 11.12 33.37 -21.46
CA GLU A 15 11.47 33.47 -22.88
C GLU A 15 12.96 33.77 -23.07
N VAL A 16 13.48 34.76 -22.32
CA VAL A 16 14.91 35.12 -22.35
C VAL A 16 15.77 33.96 -21.86
N TRP A 17 15.34 33.28 -20.77
CA TRP A 17 16.03 32.09 -20.27
C TRP A 17 16.08 30.98 -21.32
N ASN A 18 14.94 30.66 -21.93
CA ASN A 18 14.83 29.57 -22.90
C ASN A 18 15.67 29.87 -24.16
N GLN A 19 15.66 31.10 -24.67
CA GLN A 19 16.53 31.51 -25.78
C GLN A 19 18.01 31.35 -25.41
N TRP A 20 18.41 31.81 -24.23
CA TRP A 20 19.78 31.66 -23.78
C TRP A 20 20.19 30.19 -23.62
N ARG A 21 19.29 29.32 -23.15
CA ARG A 21 19.51 27.86 -23.06
C ARG A 21 19.73 27.22 -24.43
N GLU A 22 19.01 27.67 -25.46
CA GLU A 22 19.19 27.20 -26.83
C GLU A 22 20.57 27.61 -27.40
N GLU A 23 21.00 28.84 -27.10
CA GLU A 23 22.31 29.35 -27.52
C GLU A 23 23.47 28.72 -26.73
N HIS A 24 23.21 28.20 -25.53
CA HIS A 24 24.21 27.67 -24.60
C HIS A 24 23.87 26.27 -24.07
N PRO A 25 23.78 25.23 -24.92
CA PRO A 25 23.36 23.89 -24.51
C PRO A 25 24.35 23.22 -23.56
N ASP A 26 25.65 23.53 -23.70
CA ASP A 26 26.74 22.92 -22.94
C ASP A 26 26.97 23.58 -21.57
N ILE A 27 26.31 24.71 -21.30
CA ILE A 27 26.45 25.39 -20.00
C ILE A 27 25.68 24.62 -18.94
N MET A 28 26.41 24.29 -17.87
CA MET A 28 25.86 23.73 -16.65
C MET A 28 24.96 24.76 -15.94
N ILE A 29 23.74 24.34 -15.60
CA ILE A 29 22.77 25.18 -14.89
C ILE A 29 22.85 24.89 -13.40
N ASP A 30 23.35 25.85 -12.62
CA ASP A 30 23.49 25.75 -11.16
C ASP A 30 22.48 26.67 -10.45
N LEU A 31 21.41 26.04 -9.99
CA LEU A 31 20.33 26.64 -9.20
C LEU A 31 20.27 26.03 -7.80
N TRP A 32 21.42 25.56 -7.27
CA TRP A 32 21.49 24.94 -5.94
C TRP A 32 20.90 25.86 -4.88
N GLY A 33 19.83 25.40 -4.22
CA GLY A 33 19.24 26.08 -3.08
C GLY A 33 18.61 27.42 -3.46
N ALA A 34 18.40 27.66 -4.75
CA ALA A 34 17.76 28.86 -5.24
C ALA A 34 16.34 28.97 -4.65
N ASN A 35 15.94 30.20 -4.31
CA ASN A 35 14.56 30.49 -3.96
C ASN A 35 13.79 30.90 -5.20
N LEU A 36 12.98 29.97 -5.69
CA LEU A 36 12.18 30.03 -6.92
C LEU A 36 10.68 29.91 -6.60
N SER A 37 10.30 30.14 -5.33
CA SER A 37 8.94 29.98 -4.83
C SER A 37 8.01 31.07 -5.36
N ASN A 38 6.73 30.74 -5.60
CA ASN A 38 5.68 31.65 -6.09
C ASN A 38 5.96 32.29 -7.46
N ALA A 39 6.98 31.82 -8.18
CA ALA A 39 7.36 32.35 -9.48
C ALA A 39 6.64 31.62 -10.61
N ASN A 40 6.46 32.32 -11.74
CA ASN A 40 5.91 31.72 -12.95
C ASN A 40 7.05 31.28 -13.88
N PHE A 41 7.24 29.98 -13.96
CA PHE A 41 8.20 29.27 -14.80
C PHE A 41 7.51 28.30 -15.78
N SER A 42 6.27 28.61 -16.18
CA SER A 42 5.54 27.83 -17.18
C SER A 42 6.38 27.68 -18.46
N GLY A 43 6.61 26.44 -18.91
CA GLY A 43 7.37 26.12 -20.12
C GLY A 43 8.88 26.36 -20.00
N VAL A 44 9.43 26.58 -18.80
CA VAL A 44 10.87 26.80 -18.63
C VAL A 44 11.69 25.57 -19.01
N ASN A 45 12.84 25.78 -19.63
CA ASN A 45 13.81 24.74 -19.91
C ASN A 45 14.86 24.64 -18.79
N PHE A 46 14.59 23.77 -17.82
CA PHE A 46 15.50 23.37 -16.75
C PHE A 46 16.10 21.96 -16.97
N SER A 47 16.18 21.49 -18.22
CA SER A 47 16.74 20.18 -18.51
C SER A 47 18.18 20.07 -18.00
N GLY A 48 18.47 19.04 -17.20
CA GLY A 48 19.79 18.82 -16.60
C GLY A 48 20.20 19.82 -15.51
N ALA A 49 19.29 20.69 -15.06
CA ALA A 49 19.61 21.70 -14.05
C ALA A 49 19.91 21.10 -12.67
N TYR A 50 20.86 21.69 -11.96
CA TYR A 50 21.15 21.38 -10.57
C TYR A 50 20.26 22.22 -9.66
N LEU A 51 19.13 21.65 -9.26
CA LEU A 51 18.11 22.22 -8.36
C LEU A 51 18.14 21.56 -6.97
N TYR A 52 19.30 21.05 -6.56
CA TYR A 52 19.47 20.40 -5.26
C TYR A 52 19.08 21.37 -4.14
N GLU A 53 18.20 20.93 -3.23
CA GLU A 53 17.65 21.75 -2.13
C GLU A 53 16.98 23.07 -2.57
N ALA A 54 16.58 23.21 -3.84
CA ALA A 54 15.87 24.40 -4.32
C ALA A 54 14.48 24.54 -3.70
N PHE A 55 14.06 25.78 -3.49
CA PHE A 55 12.74 26.14 -2.98
C PHE A 55 11.82 26.50 -4.14
N LEU A 56 10.85 25.65 -4.46
CA LEU A 56 9.93 25.76 -5.60
C LEU A 56 8.47 25.79 -5.15
N MET A 57 8.20 26.12 -3.88
CA MET A 57 6.84 26.11 -3.32
C MET A 57 5.93 27.04 -4.10
N GLU A 58 4.72 26.57 -4.41
CA GLU A 58 3.67 27.33 -5.12
C GLU A 58 4.14 27.97 -6.45
N SER A 59 5.22 27.46 -7.04
CA SER A 59 5.69 27.90 -8.35
C SER A 59 4.84 27.29 -9.47
N ASN A 60 4.65 28.04 -10.54
CA ASN A 60 4.08 27.48 -11.76
C ASN A 60 5.21 26.94 -12.64
N LEU A 61 5.30 25.63 -12.79
CA LEU A 61 6.23 24.90 -13.67
C LEU A 61 5.45 24.11 -14.74
N SER A 62 4.22 24.53 -15.07
CA SER A 62 3.39 23.84 -16.05
C SER A 62 4.10 23.76 -17.40
N GLY A 63 4.20 22.57 -18.00
CA GLY A 63 4.90 22.33 -19.25
C GLY A 63 6.42 22.51 -19.19
N ALA A 64 7.02 22.66 -18.01
CA ALA A 64 8.46 22.81 -17.88
C ALA A 64 9.21 21.56 -18.35
N ASN A 65 10.38 21.76 -18.95
CA ASN A 65 11.31 20.67 -19.22
C ASN A 65 12.31 20.54 -18.05
N LEU A 66 12.13 19.51 -17.24
CA LEU A 66 12.98 19.13 -16.11
C LEU A 66 13.71 17.80 -16.37
N SER A 67 13.82 17.37 -17.62
CA SER A 67 14.43 16.08 -17.96
C SER A 67 15.87 16.02 -17.46
N GLY A 68 16.24 14.98 -16.72
CA GLY A 68 17.57 14.82 -16.13
C GLY A 68 17.94 15.84 -15.05
N ALA A 69 17.02 16.69 -14.61
CA ALA A 69 17.30 17.67 -13.56
C ALA A 69 17.56 16.98 -12.20
N THR A 70 18.45 17.56 -11.41
CA THR A 70 18.69 17.11 -10.03
C THR A 70 17.83 17.96 -9.08
N LEU A 71 16.68 17.42 -8.68
CA LEU A 71 15.71 18.00 -7.74
C LEU A 71 15.83 17.39 -6.33
N SER A 72 16.95 16.75 -6.01
CA SER A 72 17.11 16.06 -4.74
C SER A 72 16.90 17.03 -3.58
N ARG A 73 16.01 16.66 -2.65
CA ARG A 73 15.60 17.46 -1.49
C ARG A 73 14.98 18.83 -1.84
N ALA A 74 14.57 19.03 -3.10
CA ALA A 74 13.83 20.22 -3.47
C ALA A 74 12.45 20.25 -2.78
N ASP A 75 11.98 21.46 -2.52
CA ASP A 75 10.68 21.72 -1.91
C ASP A 75 9.69 22.16 -3.00
N LEU A 76 8.84 21.24 -3.44
CA LEU A 76 7.84 21.42 -4.50
C LEU A 76 6.42 21.52 -3.96
N ARG A 77 6.25 21.87 -2.67
CA ARG A 77 4.92 21.94 -2.05
C ARG A 77 4.01 22.91 -2.79
N GLY A 78 2.85 22.44 -3.22
CA GLY A 78 1.86 23.23 -3.97
C GLY A 78 2.33 23.69 -5.36
N ALA A 79 3.48 23.23 -5.86
CA ALA A 79 3.94 23.58 -7.20
C ALA A 79 3.02 22.98 -8.27
N ASP A 80 2.87 23.69 -9.38
CA ASP A 80 2.17 23.19 -10.57
C ASP A 80 3.19 22.62 -11.56
N LEU A 81 3.25 21.29 -11.68
CA LEU A 81 4.07 20.57 -12.65
C LEU A 81 3.19 19.92 -13.74
N SER A 82 1.99 20.45 -13.99
CA SER A 82 1.13 19.88 -15.02
C SER A 82 1.83 19.85 -16.38
N ASP A 83 1.73 18.76 -17.12
CA ASP A 83 2.38 18.55 -18.43
C ASP A 83 3.92 18.70 -18.44
N ALA A 84 4.57 18.76 -17.26
CA ALA A 84 6.02 18.88 -17.18
C ALA A 84 6.72 17.57 -17.56
N ASN A 85 7.90 17.67 -18.17
CA ASN A 85 8.75 16.52 -18.46
C ASN A 85 9.79 16.35 -17.36
N LEU A 86 9.64 15.33 -16.51
CA LEU A 86 10.62 14.97 -15.47
C LEU A 86 11.44 13.72 -15.83
N SER A 87 11.45 13.28 -17.09
CA SER A 87 12.15 12.03 -17.48
C SER A 87 13.61 12.03 -17.03
N GLY A 88 14.05 10.99 -16.33
CA GLY A 88 15.40 10.86 -15.78
C GLY A 88 15.74 11.80 -14.62
N ALA A 89 14.78 12.56 -14.10
CA ALA A 89 15.04 13.49 -13.00
C ALA A 89 15.34 12.75 -11.69
N ASN A 90 16.18 13.36 -10.87
CA ASN A 90 16.48 12.89 -9.52
C ASN A 90 15.66 13.66 -8.49
N LEU A 91 14.58 13.05 -7.99
CA LEU A 91 13.70 13.58 -6.95
C LEU A 91 14.03 13.01 -5.55
N TYR A 92 15.23 12.47 -5.35
CA TYR A 92 15.63 11.88 -4.07
C TYR A 92 15.29 12.79 -2.88
N GLY A 93 14.45 12.34 -1.96
CA GLY A 93 14.06 13.11 -0.77
C GLY A 93 13.27 14.40 -1.05
N ALA A 94 12.74 14.62 -2.26
CA ALA A 94 11.96 15.80 -2.58
C ALA A 94 10.59 15.81 -1.89
N THR A 95 10.06 17.01 -1.63
CA THR A 95 8.74 17.20 -1.02
C THR A 95 7.71 17.60 -2.08
N LEU A 96 6.75 16.73 -2.36
CA LEU A 96 5.72 16.86 -3.39
C LEU A 96 4.31 17.00 -2.78
N ILE A 97 4.16 17.70 -1.65
CA ILE A 97 2.86 17.80 -0.96
C ILE A 97 1.98 18.81 -1.69
N GLY A 98 0.79 18.39 -2.13
CA GLY A 98 -0.15 19.24 -2.87
C GLY A 98 0.31 19.60 -4.29
N THR A 99 1.33 18.92 -4.81
CA THR A 99 1.88 19.18 -6.16
C THR A 99 0.95 18.65 -7.24
N ASN A 100 0.71 19.45 -8.27
CA ASN A 100 -0.02 19.00 -9.45
C ASN A 100 0.94 18.35 -10.45
N LEU A 101 0.78 17.06 -10.75
CA LEU A 101 1.57 16.32 -11.74
C LEU A 101 0.70 15.85 -12.92
N SER A 102 -0.50 16.40 -13.08
CA SER A 102 -1.44 15.98 -14.14
C SER A 102 -0.80 16.12 -15.51
N GLY A 103 -0.86 15.08 -16.35
CA GLY A 103 -0.22 15.04 -17.67
C GLY A 103 1.32 15.00 -17.67
N ALA A 104 1.97 15.09 -16.50
CA ALA A 104 3.43 15.08 -16.41
C ALA A 104 4.02 13.72 -16.83
N THR A 105 5.30 13.73 -17.21
CA THR A 105 6.06 12.53 -17.55
C THR A 105 7.09 12.22 -16.47
N LEU A 106 6.87 11.13 -15.73
CA LEU A 106 7.77 10.57 -14.72
C LEU A 106 8.32 9.24 -15.23
N VAL A 107 9.33 9.27 -16.10
CA VAL A 107 9.96 8.07 -16.67
C VAL A 107 11.41 7.99 -16.18
N ASP A 108 11.86 6.83 -15.75
CA ASP A 108 13.24 6.59 -15.28
C ASP A 108 13.68 7.56 -14.16
N CYS A 109 12.74 8.04 -13.35
CA CYS A 109 12.99 8.99 -12.27
C CYS A 109 13.48 8.29 -11.01
N SER A 110 14.42 8.90 -10.28
CA SER A 110 14.73 8.50 -8.91
C SER A 110 13.79 9.18 -7.94
N ILE A 111 13.00 8.41 -7.19
CA ILE A 111 11.99 8.91 -6.25
C ILE A 111 12.18 8.34 -4.84
N HIS A 112 13.37 7.81 -4.53
CA HIS A 112 13.66 7.30 -3.20
C HIS A 112 13.47 8.40 -2.13
N GLY A 113 12.69 8.09 -1.09
CA GLY A 113 12.50 9.00 0.06
C GLY A 113 11.63 10.23 -0.21
N ILE A 114 10.91 10.29 -1.34
CA ILE A 114 9.98 11.39 -1.58
C ILE A 114 8.87 11.43 -0.52
N SER A 115 8.35 12.63 -0.29
CA SER A 115 7.09 12.84 0.44
C SER A 115 6.03 13.33 -0.53
N ALA A 116 5.17 12.44 -1.02
CA ALA A 116 4.07 12.78 -1.94
C ALA A 116 2.72 12.64 -1.21
N TRP A 117 2.04 13.74 -0.95
CA TRP A 117 0.74 13.71 -0.26
C TRP A 117 -0.20 14.70 -0.91
N GLY A 118 -1.43 14.29 -1.22
CA GLY A 118 -2.38 15.16 -1.91
C GLY A 118 -1.92 15.57 -3.32
N ILE A 119 -1.14 14.72 -3.97
CA ILE A 119 -0.71 14.93 -5.36
C ILE A 119 -1.86 14.69 -6.33
N GLN A 120 -1.83 15.37 -7.47
CA GLN A 120 -2.74 15.13 -8.59
C GLN A 120 -1.97 14.39 -9.69
N LEU A 121 -2.54 13.29 -10.19
CA LEU A 121 -1.87 12.38 -11.13
C LEU A 121 -2.68 12.11 -12.41
N ASP A 122 -3.68 12.94 -12.69
CA ASP A 122 -4.59 12.71 -13.82
C ASP A 122 -3.81 12.74 -15.14
N GLY A 123 -3.75 11.60 -15.84
CA GLY A 123 -3.02 11.46 -17.10
C GLY A 123 -1.49 11.45 -16.96
N THR A 124 -0.93 11.39 -15.75
CA THR A 124 0.53 11.32 -15.55
C THR A 124 1.09 10.00 -16.10
N ARG A 125 2.11 10.08 -16.96
CA ARG A 125 2.86 8.92 -17.42
C ARG A 125 3.92 8.54 -16.38
N GLN A 126 3.92 7.28 -15.95
CA GLN A 126 4.78 6.78 -14.87
C GLN A 126 5.40 5.45 -15.31
N GLU A 127 6.72 5.40 -15.45
CA GLU A 127 7.44 4.19 -15.88
C GLU A 127 8.81 4.14 -15.23
N ASN A 128 9.24 2.95 -14.79
CA ASN A 128 10.59 2.69 -14.27
C ASN A 128 11.02 3.63 -13.11
N LEU A 129 10.10 3.96 -12.21
CA LEU A 129 10.39 4.83 -11.08
C LEU A 129 11.27 4.08 -10.06
N LEU A 130 12.48 4.57 -9.85
CA LEU A 130 13.45 3.98 -8.94
C LEU A 130 13.17 4.40 -7.49
N ILE A 131 12.91 3.43 -6.61
CA ILE A 131 12.53 3.68 -5.20
C ILE A 131 13.62 3.32 -4.18
N THR A 132 14.76 2.79 -4.62
CA THR A 132 15.87 2.39 -3.74
C THR A 132 17.03 3.38 -3.80
N ASN A 133 17.85 3.38 -2.74
CA ASN A 133 19.00 4.28 -2.65
C ASN A 133 20.20 3.73 -3.43
N TYR A 134 21.20 4.58 -3.68
CA TYR A 134 22.44 4.16 -4.32
C TYR A 134 23.15 3.05 -3.50
N GLY A 135 23.52 1.96 -4.17
CA GLY A 135 24.17 0.81 -3.57
C GLY A 135 23.20 -0.25 -2.99
N GLU A 136 21.89 0.01 -3.01
CA GLU A 136 20.87 -0.99 -2.70
C GLU A 136 20.43 -1.75 -3.96
N PRO A 137 19.83 -2.95 -3.83
CA PRO A 137 19.21 -3.63 -4.96
C PRO A 137 18.20 -2.71 -5.67
N THR A 138 18.23 -2.71 -7.00
CA THR A 138 17.32 -1.88 -7.80
C THR A 138 15.90 -2.39 -7.66
N ILE A 139 14.99 -1.52 -7.22
CA ILE A 139 13.54 -1.76 -7.27
C ILE A 139 12.90 -0.61 -8.02
N THR A 140 12.17 -0.96 -9.08
CA THR A 140 11.41 -0.02 -9.89
C THR A 140 9.92 -0.31 -9.80
N VAL A 141 9.11 0.73 -10.01
CA VAL A 141 7.65 0.63 -10.12
C VAL A 141 7.14 1.59 -11.18
N ASP A 142 5.94 1.35 -11.69
CA ASP A 142 5.28 2.20 -12.70
C ASP A 142 4.14 3.03 -12.10
N ASN A 143 4.11 3.16 -10.77
CA ASN A 143 3.08 3.92 -10.06
C ASN A 143 3.64 4.52 -8.77
N LEU A 144 3.44 5.82 -8.59
CA LEU A 144 3.98 6.62 -7.49
C LEU A 144 3.36 6.24 -6.15
N GLU A 145 2.07 5.95 -6.09
CA GLU A 145 1.40 5.52 -4.86
C GLU A 145 1.89 4.13 -4.41
N VAL A 146 2.09 3.22 -5.37
CA VAL A 146 2.72 1.90 -5.12
C VAL A 146 4.15 2.08 -4.62
N ALA A 147 4.91 3.00 -5.24
CA ALA A 147 6.26 3.36 -4.79
C ALA A 147 6.28 3.77 -3.33
N GLN A 148 5.37 4.66 -2.91
CA GLN A 148 5.28 5.11 -1.52
C GLN A 148 4.94 3.98 -0.57
N PHE A 149 4.00 3.12 -0.93
CA PHE A 149 3.65 1.96 -0.13
C PHE A 149 4.83 1.00 0.05
N ILE A 150 5.54 0.65 -1.03
CA ILE A 150 6.71 -0.23 -0.97
C ILE A 150 7.84 0.43 -0.18
N TYR A 151 8.08 1.73 -0.38
CA TYR A 151 9.07 2.48 0.39
C TYR A 151 8.81 2.40 1.89
N LEU A 152 7.55 2.56 2.32
CA LEU A 152 7.15 2.42 3.72
C LEU A 152 7.49 1.02 4.26
N LEU A 153 7.22 -0.04 3.49
CA LEU A 153 7.52 -1.41 3.86
C LEU A 153 9.03 -1.65 4.02
N LEU A 154 9.83 -1.17 3.06
CA LEU A 154 11.28 -1.37 3.05
C LEU A 154 11.96 -0.62 4.20
N ASN A 155 11.55 0.62 4.49
CA ASN A 155 12.30 1.51 5.37
C ASN A 155 11.75 1.61 6.80
N HIS A 156 10.50 1.21 7.07
CA HIS A 156 9.93 1.29 8.42
C HIS A 156 9.92 -0.06 9.16
N LYS A 157 10.94 -0.29 10.02
CA LYS A 157 11.03 -1.48 10.87
C LYS A 157 9.77 -1.71 11.72
N LYS A 158 9.16 -0.64 12.25
CA LYS A 158 7.90 -0.75 13.01
C LYS A 158 6.76 -1.32 12.15
N LEU A 159 6.64 -0.89 10.89
CA LEU A 159 5.62 -1.40 9.99
C LEU A 159 5.87 -2.87 9.63
N ARG A 160 7.13 -3.25 9.38
CA ARG A 160 7.51 -4.67 9.22
C ARG A 160 7.16 -5.49 10.46
N ASN A 161 7.41 -4.96 11.66
CA ASN A 161 7.02 -5.64 12.90
C ASN A 161 5.49 -5.76 13.04
N VAL A 162 4.72 -4.77 12.59
CA VAL A 162 3.26 -4.84 12.57
C VAL A 162 2.80 -5.95 11.61
N LEU A 163 3.37 -6.02 10.41
CA LEU A 163 3.06 -7.09 9.45
C LEU A 163 3.43 -8.46 10.02
N ASN A 164 4.61 -8.60 10.62
CA ASN A 164 5.01 -9.83 11.30
C ASN A 164 4.06 -10.18 12.45
N ALA A 165 3.61 -9.20 13.24
CA ALA A 165 2.64 -9.46 14.30
C ALA A 165 1.29 -9.96 13.75
N VAL A 166 0.84 -9.45 12.60
CA VAL A 166 -0.38 -9.91 11.93
C VAL A 166 -0.19 -11.33 11.37
N THR A 167 0.94 -11.64 10.74
CA THR A 167 1.20 -13.00 10.23
C THR A 167 1.42 -14.01 11.35
N GLU A 168 2.02 -13.59 12.46
CA GLU A 168 2.29 -14.47 13.61
C GLU A 168 1.07 -14.70 14.49
N ARG A 169 0.16 -13.73 14.64
CA ARG A 169 -0.91 -13.78 15.67
C ARG A 169 -2.27 -13.30 15.16
N GLY A 170 -2.35 -12.76 13.94
CA GLY A 170 -3.57 -12.21 13.38
C GLY A 170 -4.60 -13.29 13.11
N VAL A 171 -5.79 -13.15 13.69
CA VAL A 171 -6.94 -14.02 13.43
C VAL A 171 -8.03 -13.19 12.78
N LEU A 172 -8.31 -13.46 11.52
CA LEU A 172 -9.37 -12.77 10.79
C LEU A 172 -10.70 -13.46 11.10
N ILE A 173 -11.66 -12.70 11.63
CA ILE A 173 -13.00 -13.18 11.95
C ILE A 173 -13.97 -12.61 10.92
N LEU A 174 -14.57 -13.49 10.13
CA LEU A 174 -15.46 -13.17 9.01
C LEU A 174 -16.87 -13.68 9.33
N GLY A 175 -17.89 -12.86 9.11
CA GLY A 175 -19.27 -13.35 9.25
C GLY A 175 -20.34 -12.28 9.12
N ARG A 176 -21.59 -12.73 9.08
CA ARG A 176 -22.81 -11.89 9.08
C ARG A 176 -23.48 -12.03 10.43
N PHE A 177 -23.16 -11.10 11.32
CA PHE A 177 -23.47 -11.22 12.74
C PHE A 177 -24.73 -10.44 13.17
N GLY A 178 -25.75 -10.44 12.31
CA GLY A 178 -27.04 -9.82 12.60
C GLY A 178 -27.84 -10.53 13.69
N GLY A 179 -28.74 -9.79 14.34
CA GLY A 179 -29.67 -10.30 15.34
C GLY A 179 -29.01 -10.83 16.62
N GLY A 180 -27.89 -10.23 17.06
CA GLY A 180 -27.18 -10.61 18.30
C GLY A 180 -25.78 -11.19 18.10
N GLY A 181 -25.35 -11.46 16.86
CA GLY A 181 -24.04 -12.04 16.56
C GLY A 181 -22.84 -11.15 16.94
N GLN A 182 -23.05 -9.84 17.09
CA GLN A 182 -22.00 -8.91 17.47
C GLN A 182 -21.44 -9.21 18.89
N GLU A 183 -22.27 -9.72 19.80
CA GLU A 183 -21.84 -10.16 21.13
C GLU A 183 -20.94 -11.39 21.02
N VAL A 184 -21.29 -12.35 20.16
CA VAL A 184 -20.49 -13.55 19.86
C VAL A 184 -19.12 -13.16 19.30
N LEU A 185 -19.08 -12.25 18.32
CA LEU A 185 -17.84 -11.72 17.77
C LEU A 185 -16.92 -11.12 18.83
N GLN A 186 -17.47 -10.26 19.69
CA GLN A 186 -16.70 -9.60 20.74
C GLN A 186 -16.21 -10.61 21.77
N ALA A 187 -17.01 -11.61 22.10
CA ALA A 187 -16.64 -12.68 23.01
C ALA A 187 -15.48 -13.54 22.45
N ILE A 188 -15.58 -13.98 21.19
CA ILE A 188 -14.49 -14.70 20.50
C ILE A 188 -13.23 -13.84 20.49
N ALA A 189 -13.35 -12.56 20.11
CA ALA A 189 -12.22 -11.65 20.06
C ALA A 189 -11.59 -11.43 21.44
N ALA A 190 -12.38 -11.31 22.51
CA ALA A 190 -11.87 -11.21 23.87
C ALA A 190 -11.08 -12.48 24.26
N LYS A 191 -11.64 -13.66 23.99
CA LYS A 191 -10.99 -14.93 24.30
C LYS A 191 -9.70 -15.15 23.51
N LEU A 192 -9.69 -14.78 22.22
CA LEU A 192 -8.47 -14.80 21.40
C LEU A 192 -7.38 -13.91 21.97
N ARG A 193 -7.72 -12.73 22.53
CA ARG A 193 -6.75 -11.84 23.18
C ARG A 193 -6.16 -12.47 24.45
N GLU A 194 -6.95 -13.18 25.25
CA GLU A 194 -6.44 -13.94 26.41
C GLU A 194 -5.42 -15.01 25.97
N GLU A 195 -5.68 -15.66 24.85
CA GLU A 195 -4.79 -16.63 24.20
C GLU A 195 -3.65 -15.97 23.39
N LYS A 196 -3.46 -14.65 23.54
CA LYS A 196 -2.41 -13.82 22.92
C LYS A 196 -2.50 -13.65 21.39
N TYR A 197 -3.63 -13.98 20.78
CA TYR A 197 -3.91 -13.67 19.37
C TYR A 197 -4.38 -12.23 19.18
N LEU A 198 -4.27 -11.75 17.94
CA LEU A 198 -4.71 -10.43 17.49
C LEU A 198 -5.97 -10.59 16.61
N PRO A 199 -7.18 -10.43 17.18
CA PRO A 199 -8.41 -10.53 16.39
C PRO A 199 -8.58 -9.33 15.45
N ILE A 200 -8.88 -9.61 14.19
CA ILE A 200 -9.25 -8.65 13.15
C ILE A 200 -10.69 -8.98 12.76
N ILE A 201 -11.64 -8.12 13.10
CA ILE A 201 -13.07 -8.39 12.90
C ILE A 201 -13.53 -7.70 11.61
N PHE A 202 -14.14 -8.47 10.72
CA PHE A 202 -14.80 -7.95 9.52
C PHE A 202 -16.28 -8.34 9.52
N ASP A 203 -17.14 -7.34 9.71
CA ASP A 203 -18.60 -7.50 9.74
C ASP A 203 -19.20 -7.12 8.38
N PHE A 204 -19.83 -8.09 7.71
CA PHE A 204 -20.38 -7.94 6.36
C PHE A 204 -21.76 -7.27 6.32
N GLU A 205 -22.35 -6.86 7.44
CA GLU A 205 -23.69 -6.22 7.45
C GLU A 205 -23.70 -4.70 7.17
N ARG A 206 -22.53 -4.09 6.93
CA ARG A 206 -22.40 -2.65 6.60
C ARG A 206 -22.60 -2.39 5.09
N PRO A 207 -22.99 -1.17 4.67
CA PRO A 207 -23.89 -0.94 3.53
C PRO A 207 -23.37 -1.42 2.16
N GLN A 208 -24.34 -1.81 1.32
CA GLN A 208 -24.21 -2.52 0.03
C GLN A 208 -23.42 -1.78 -1.07
N ASP A 209 -23.00 -0.53 -0.86
CA ASP A 209 -22.38 0.31 -1.89
C ASP A 209 -20.84 0.16 -2.00
N ARG A 210 -20.20 -0.67 -1.15
CA ARG A 210 -18.75 -0.88 -1.18
C ARG A 210 -18.39 -2.36 -1.31
N ASN A 211 -17.70 -2.70 -2.40
CA ASN A 211 -17.11 -4.02 -2.59
C ASN A 211 -15.83 -4.15 -1.76
N TYR A 212 -15.88 -4.92 -0.67
CA TYR A 212 -14.74 -5.13 0.24
C TYR A 212 -13.92 -6.38 -0.08
N THR A 213 -14.20 -7.06 -1.19
CA THR A 213 -13.59 -8.34 -1.54
C THR A 213 -12.06 -8.28 -1.55
N GLU A 214 -11.47 -7.24 -2.16
CA GLU A 214 -10.01 -7.10 -2.19
C GLU A 214 -9.41 -6.83 -0.81
N THR A 215 -10.06 -6.01 0.02
CA THR A 215 -9.63 -5.79 1.41
C THR A 215 -9.62 -7.11 2.20
N VAL A 216 -10.68 -7.91 2.07
CA VAL A 216 -10.78 -9.20 2.75
C VAL A 216 -9.74 -10.18 2.23
N LYS A 217 -9.46 -10.21 0.92
CA LYS A 217 -8.40 -11.04 0.33
C LYS A 217 -7.01 -10.63 0.86
N THR A 218 -6.72 -9.33 0.94
CA THR A 218 -5.45 -8.85 1.50
C THR A 218 -5.30 -9.24 2.97
N LEU A 219 -6.34 -9.01 3.79
CA LEU A 219 -6.30 -9.37 5.22
C LEU A 219 -6.23 -10.87 5.43
N ALA A 220 -6.98 -11.65 4.64
CA ALA A 220 -6.94 -13.11 4.66
C ALA A 220 -5.52 -13.60 4.38
N GLY A 221 -4.87 -13.07 3.33
CA GLY A 221 -3.49 -13.43 2.97
C GLY A 221 -2.45 -13.15 4.06
N LEU A 222 -2.72 -12.19 4.95
CA LEU A 222 -1.85 -11.85 6.09
C LEU A 222 -2.22 -12.61 7.37
N ALA A 223 -3.43 -13.15 7.48
CA ALA A 223 -3.90 -13.78 8.70
C ALA A 223 -3.19 -15.12 8.98
N ARG A 224 -2.97 -15.41 10.25
CA ARG A 224 -2.47 -16.70 10.71
C ARG A 224 -3.48 -17.81 10.45
N PHE A 225 -4.74 -17.54 10.78
CA PHE A 225 -5.90 -18.36 10.43
C PHE A 225 -7.16 -17.49 10.41
N ILE A 226 -8.23 -18.05 9.86
CA ILE A 226 -9.51 -17.37 9.67
C ILE A 226 -10.58 -18.13 10.47
N ILE A 227 -11.40 -17.43 11.24
CA ILE A 227 -12.64 -17.94 11.81
C ILE A 227 -13.78 -17.39 10.95
N ALA A 228 -14.62 -18.27 10.41
CA ALA A 228 -15.73 -17.87 9.58
C ALA A 228 -17.06 -18.35 10.15
N ASP A 229 -17.94 -17.41 10.44
CA ASP A 229 -19.31 -17.71 10.81
C ASP A 229 -20.14 -18.03 9.57
N LEU A 230 -20.63 -19.27 9.53
CA LEU A 230 -21.47 -19.81 8.46
C LEU A 230 -22.93 -20.03 8.92
N SER A 231 -23.33 -19.41 10.04
CA SER A 231 -24.65 -19.56 10.65
C SER A 231 -25.78 -18.79 9.92
N GLY A 232 -25.52 -18.30 8.71
CA GLY A 232 -26.45 -17.47 7.93
C GLY A 232 -27.09 -18.18 6.74
N PRO A 233 -28.15 -17.59 6.13
CA PRO A 233 -28.84 -18.16 4.97
C PRO A 233 -28.00 -18.16 3.69
N SER A 234 -26.84 -17.51 3.69
CA SER A 234 -25.90 -17.48 2.56
C SER A 234 -24.48 -17.27 3.04
N VAL A 235 -23.54 -17.94 2.39
CA VAL A 235 -22.10 -17.70 2.55
C VAL A 235 -21.72 -16.36 1.90
N PRO A 236 -21.03 -15.45 2.60
CA PRO A 236 -20.49 -14.23 2.00
C PRO A 236 -19.62 -14.53 0.77
N GLN A 237 -19.76 -13.74 -0.31
CA GLN A 237 -18.97 -13.93 -1.54
C GLN A 237 -17.46 -13.85 -1.27
N GLU A 238 -17.06 -13.09 -0.27
CA GLU A 238 -15.70 -12.92 0.20
C GLU A 238 -15.10 -14.23 0.72
N LEU A 239 -15.91 -15.15 1.25
CA LEU A 239 -15.44 -16.49 1.63
C LEU A 239 -15.11 -17.35 0.40
N TYR A 240 -15.92 -17.26 -0.67
CA TYR A 240 -15.59 -17.90 -1.96
C TYR A 240 -14.39 -17.24 -2.65
N ALA A 241 -14.20 -15.94 -2.45
CA ALA A 241 -13.04 -15.23 -2.96
C ALA A 241 -11.75 -15.56 -2.19
N THR A 242 -11.85 -16.08 -0.96
CA THR A 242 -10.69 -16.34 -0.10
C THR A 242 -10.36 -17.82 0.04
N VAL A 243 -11.30 -18.67 0.46
CA VAL A 243 -11.01 -20.07 0.82
C VAL A 243 -10.32 -20.84 -0.31
N PRO A 244 -10.74 -20.79 -1.58
CA PRO A 244 -10.08 -21.53 -2.66
C PRO A 244 -8.66 -21.03 -2.98
N HIS A 245 -8.38 -19.75 -2.71
CA HIS A 245 -7.18 -19.05 -3.19
C HIS A 245 -6.09 -18.96 -2.13
N PHE A 246 -6.45 -18.95 -0.85
CA PHE A 246 -5.51 -18.87 0.26
C PHE A 246 -5.45 -20.19 1.00
N LYS A 247 -4.29 -20.85 0.95
CA LYS A 247 -3.97 -22.06 1.73
C LYS A 247 -3.72 -21.72 3.21
N ILE A 248 -4.64 -20.99 3.83
CA ILE A 248 -4.58 -20.54 5.22
C ILE A 248 -5.60 -21.34 6.02
N PRO A 249 -5.30 -21.76 7.27
CA PRO A 249 -6.26 -22.49 8.07
C PRO A 249 -7.56 -21.71 8.21
N PHE A 250 -8.65 -22.38 7.91
CA PHE A 250 -9.98 -21.79 7.91
C PHE A 250 -10.88 -22.60 8.82
N VAL A 251 -11.46 -21.96 9.83
CA VAL A 251 -12.28 -22.61 10.84
C VAL A 251 -13.74 -22.17 10.68
N PRO A 252 -14.60 -23.03 10.12
CA PRO A 252 -16.02 -22.75 10.04
C PRO A 252 -16.68 -22.96 11.40
N ILE A 253 -17.41 -21.95 11.86
CA ILE A 253 -18.27 -22.02 13.05
C ILE A 253 -19.75 -21.93 12.63
N ILE A 254 -20.61 -22.71 13.28
CA ILE A 254 -22.03 -22.82 12.95
C ILE A 254 -22.86 -22.85 14.25
N GLU A 255 -23.74 -21.86 14.41
CA GLU A 255 -24.72 -21.81 15.47
C GLU A 255 -25.84 -22.84 15.18
N ALA A 256 -26.04 -23.80 16.09
CA ALA A 256 -26.94 -24.93 15.90
C ALA A 256 -28.42 -24.52 15.75
N SER A 257 -28.79 -23.35 16.28
CA SER A 257 -30.13 -22.77 16.16
C SER A 257 -30.45 -22.29 14.74
N ARG A 258 -29.43 -22.03 13.93
CA ARG A 258 -29.55 -21.48 12.58
C ARG A 258 -29.31 -22.58 11.53
N LYS A 259 -30.12 -22.60 10.47
CA LYS A 259 -29.97 -23.59 9.40
C LYS A 259 -28.64 -23.34 8.67
N PRO A 260 -27.68 -24.29 8.67
CA PRO A 260 -26.45 -24.13 7.91
C PRO A 260 -26.75 -24.11 6.41
N TYR A 261 -25.97 -23.32 5.68
CA TYR A 261 -26.12 -23.16 4.25
C TYR A 261 -25.76 -24.46 3.48
N ALA A 262 -26.54 -24.81 2.45
CA ALA A 262 -26.39 -26.08 1.74
C ALA A 262 -25.06 -26.22 0.99
N MET A 263 -24.50 -25.12 0.46
CA MET A 263 -23.20 -25.14 -0.25
C MET A 263 -21.99 -24.93 0.67
N VAL A 264 -22.16 -25.06 2.00
CA VAL A 264 -21.00 -25.11 2.93
C VAL A 264 -20.10 -26.30 2.58
N ILE A 265 -20.68 -27.39 2.04
CA ILE A 265 -19.97 -28.61 1.65
C ILE A 265 -18.79 -28.30 0.72
N ASP A 266 -19.00 -27.46 -0.30
CA ASP A 266 -17.96 -27.09 -1.28
C ASP A 266 -16.73 -26.46 -0.63
N ILE A 267 -16.94 -25.67 0.42
CA ILE A 267 -15.86 -25.06 1.20
C ILE A 267 -15.16 -26.11 2.07
N LEU A 268 -15.89 -27.08 2.61
CA LEU A 268 -15.31 -28.12 3.47
C LEU A 268 -14.40 -29.10 2.72
N GLU A 269 -14.41 -29.12 1.39
CA GLU A 269 -13.55 -30.02 0.61
C GLU A 269 -12.06 -29.63 0.70
N TYR A 270 -11.75 -28.36 0.96
CA TYR A 270 -10.38 -27.87 0.94
C TYR A 270 -9.54 -28.40 2.12
N PRO A 271 -8.30 -28.88 1.88
CA PRO A 271 -7.46 -29.47 2.93
C PRO A 271 -7.11 -28.53 4.10
N TRP A 272 -7.07 -27.22 3.85
CA TRP A 272 -6.78 -26.21 4.88
C TRP A 272 -8.00 -25.79 5.70
N VAL A 273 -9.19 -26.32 5.39
CA VAL A 273 -10.40 -26.09 6.18
C VAL A 273 -10.47 -27.09 7.33
N VAL A 274 -10.69 -26.59 8.55
CA VAL A 274 -10.87 -27.39 9.77
C VAL A 274 -12.19 -28.14 9.68
N ARG A 275 -12.11 -29.44 9.94
CA ARG A 275 -13.24 -30.37 9.85
C ARG A 275 -13.31 -31.26 11.09
N PRO A 276 -14.52 -31.61 11.56
CA PRO A 276 -15.81 -31.05 11.13
C PRO A 276 -15.97 -29.56 11.53
N PRO A 277 -16.95 -28.82 10.98
CA PRO A 277 -17.27 -27.48 11.46
C PRO A 277 -17.55 -27.45 12.97
N VAL A 278 -17.18 -26.35 13.63
CA VAL A 278 -17.42 -26.18 15.06
C VAL A 278 -18.86 -25.74 15.27
N THR A 279 -19.69 -26.63 15.81
CA THR A 279 -21.08 -26.32 16.12
C THR A 279 -21.21 -25.86 17.57
N PHE A 280 -22.08 -24.88 17.83
CA PHE A 280 -22.37 -24.38 19.17
C PHE A 280 -23.84 -23.98 19.31
N ALA A 281 -24.44 -24.23 20.48
CA ALA A 281 -25.79 -23.79 20.80
C ALA A 281 -25.81 -22.44 21.51
N THR A 282 -24.76 -22.12 22.28
CA THR A 282 -24.60 -20.82 22.98
C THR A 282 -23.18 -20.26 22.84
N THR A 283 -23.04 -18.96 23.09
CA THR A 283 -21.74 -18.29 23.10
C THR A 283 -20.80 -18.90 24.14
N GLU A 284 -21.31 -19.20 25.33
CA GLU A 284 -20.52 -19.81 26.42
C GLU A 284 -19.95 -21.16 25.99
N GLU A 285 -20.75 -22.02 25.35
CA GLU A 285 -20.30 -23.31 24.82
C GLU A 285 -19.18 -23.10 23.78
N LEU A 286 -19.34 -22.13 22.86
CA LEU A 286 -18.31 -21.80 21.88
C LEU A 286 -16.99 -21.36 22.54
N LEU A 287 -17.06 -20.54 23.60
CA LEU A 287 -15.88 -20.07 24.32
C LEU A 287 -15.18 -21.19 25.09
N GLU A 288 -15.92 -22.10 25.72
CA GLU A 288 -15.37 -23.26 26.43
C GLU A 288 -14.61 -24.19 25.48
N GLN A 289 -15.11 -24.36 24.26
CA GLN A 289 -14.46 -25.20 23.26
C GLN A 289 -13.49 -24.46 22.33
N LEU A 290 -13.36 -23.12 22.42
CA LEU A 290 -12.61 -22.31 21.46
C LEU A 290 -11.17 -22.78 21.30
N HIS A 291 -10.48 -23.04 22.40
CA HIS A 291 -9.09 -23.52 22.34
C HIS A 291 -9.02 -24.90 21.66
N ALA A 292 -9.80 -25.87 22.13
CA ALA A 292 -9.71 -27.25 21.71
C ALA A 292 -10.27 -27.53 20.30
N LYS A 293 -11.27 -26.75 19.85
CA LYS A 293 -11.99 -27.00 18.59
C LYS A 293 -11.72 -25.96 17.51
N VAL A 294 -11.27 -24.75 17.87
CA VAL A 294 -10.96 -23.69 16.90
C VAL A 294 -9.46 -23.47 16.80
N ILE A 295 -8.80 -23.09 17.91
CA ILE A 295 -7.40 -22.65 17.90
C ILE A 295 -6.47 -23.83 17.61
N ALA A 296 -6.51 -24.90 18.41
CA ALA A 296 -5.57 -26.01 18.26
C ALA A 296 -5.64 -26.68 16.86
N PRO A 297 -6.83 -26.95 16.28
CA PRO A 297 -6.90 -27.50 14.92
C PRO A 297 -6.44 -26.51 13.83
N ALA A 298 -6.64 -25.20 14.01
CA ALA A 298 -6.12 -24.20 13.10
C ALA A 298 -4.59 -24.16 13.12
N GLU A 299 -4.00 -24.23 14.31
CA GLU A 299 -2.55 -24.28 14.52
C GLU A 299 -1.93 -25.54 13.92
N GLU A 300 -2.56 -26.70 14.08
CA GLU A 300 -2.09 -27.95 13.47
C GLU A 300 -1.98 -27.81 11.94
N LYS A 301 -3.01 -27.23 11.30
CA LYS A 301 -2.99 -26.95 9.86
C LYS A 301 -1.96 -25.90 9.48
N HIS A 302 -1.78 -24.87 10.31
CA HIS A 302 -0.76 -23.85 10.10
C HIS A 302 0.63 -24.49 10.09
N GLN A 303 0.94 -25.31 11.09
CA GLN A 303 2.21 -26.02 11.22
C GLN A 303 2.44 -27.00 10.08
N ALA A 304 1.42 -27.77 9.70
CA ALA A 304 1.50 -28.69 8.56
C ALA A 304 1.85 -27.95 7.26
N ARG A 305 1.27 -26.76 7.04
CA ARG A 305 1.61 -25.90 5.90
C ARG A 305 3.05 -25.40 5.96
N GLN A 306 3.50 -24.91 7.12
CA GLN A 306 4.88 -24.41 7.28
C GLN A 306 5.90 -25.52 6.99
N LYS A 307 5.68 -26.71 7.56
CA LYS A 307 6.52 -27.88 7.32
C LYS A 307 6.58 -28.26 5.83
N LEU A 308 5.44 -28.24 5.12
CA LEU A 308 5.41 -28.49 3.68
C LEU A 308 6.24 -27.45 2.90
N LEU A 309 6.16 -26.17 3.27
CA LEU A 309 6.98 -25.13 2.64
C LEU A 309 8.47 -25.36 2.90
N GLU A 310 8.86 -25.63 4.15
CA GLU A 310 10.25 -25.95 4.51
C GLU A 310 10.79 -27.15 3.74
N GLU A 311 10.01 -28.24 3.61
CA GLU A 311 10.42 -29.43 2.86
C GLU A 311 10.59 -29.19 1.36
N LEU A 312 9.78 -28.28 0.78
CA LEU A 312 9.87 -27.92 -0.64
C LEU A 312 11.06 -27.00 -0.93
N PHE A 313 11.40 -26.08 -0.02
CA PHE A 313 12.43 -25.07 -0.26
C PHE A 313 13.80 -25.39 0.35
N ASN A 314 13.90 -26.32 1.32
CA ASN A 314 15.19 -26.81 1.83
C ASN A 314 15.77 -27.99 1.00
N LYS A 315 15.08 -28.40 -0.07
CA LYS A 315 15.57 -29.40 -1.04
C LYS A 315 16.15 -28.78 -2.34
N ALA A 316 16.26 -27.45 -2.40
CA ALA A 316 16.89 -26.70 -3.49
C ALA A 316 18.24 -26.14 -3.02
#